data_AF-A0AAF0C7Z8-F1
#
_entry.id   AF-A0AAF0C7Z8-F1
#
_cell.length_a   1.000
_cell.length_b   1.000
_cell.length_c   1.000
_cell.angle_alpha   90.00
_cell.angle_beta   90.00
_cell.angle_gamma   90.00
#
_symmetry.space_group_name_H-M   'P 1'
#
loop_
_entity.id
_entity.type
_entity.pdbx_description
1 polymer ?
#
loop_
_entity_poly.entity_id
_entity_poly.type
_entity_poly.pdbx_seq_one_letter_code
_entity_poly.pdbx_strand_id
1 'polypeptide(L)'
;MEIYWLARDLNKVPFGRHQFFAIITGNSSTAHKLFKSNQTIISRNLGRGYGLVLGAHNVTPSFQKIPAKFNRLIFKPFESADSAAAKEYFTSSPPTGHAAWENYKPAQGKRVIPKAGITGKELVRSILDAIDYYVINESSANVAYPPPWLGKNSNSWASSIMDVVPADLPKGASDFIGADAGHDVRIPPSYFQRICAPCKIQNPAYQ
;
A
#
# COMPACT_ATOMS: atom_id res chain seq x y z
N MET A 1 -12.04 -14.22 -5.46
CA MET A 1 -11.26 -13.13 -4.85
C MET A 1 -10.98 -12.09 -5.92
N GLU A 2 -11.12 -10.82 -5.59
CA GLU A 2 -10.83 -9.71 -6.50
C GLU A 2 -9.80 -8.80 -5.86
N ILE A 3 -8.84 -8.33 -6.66
CA ILE A 3 -7.73 -7.50 -6.19
C ILE A 3 -7.83 -6.14 -6.87
N TYR A 4 -7.73 -5.09 -6.08
CA TYR A 4 -7.77 -3.71 -6.54
C TYR A 4 -6.56 -2.97 -6.01
N TRP A 5 -5.92 -2.23 -6.90
CA TRP A 5 -4.91 -1.24 -6.56
C TRP A 5 -5.62 0.11 -6.51
N LEU A 6 -5.74 0.65 -5.31
CA LEU A 6 -6.47 1.89 -5.06
C LEU A 6 -5.51 3.03 -4.79
N ALA A 7 -5.95 4.25 -5.12
CA ALA A 7 -5.26 5.49 -4.80
C ALA A 7 -6.28 6.50 -4.27
N ARG A 8 -5.95 7.20 -3.19
CA ARG A 8 -6.75 8.30 -2.63
C ARG A 8 -5.91 9.54 -2.41
N ASP A 9 -6.56 10.68 -2.28
CA ASP A 9 -5.89 11.90 -1.86
C ASP A 9 -5.43 11.81 -0.39
N LEU A 10 -4.30 12.45 -0.09
CA LEU A 10 -3.84 12.67 1.27
C LEU A 10 -4.69 13.75 1.93
N ASN A 11 -5.12 13.52 3.17
CA ASN A 11 -5.90 14.49 3.93
C ASN A 11 -5.20 15.86 3.96
N LYS A 12 -5.89 16.93 3.54
CA LYS A 12 -5.39 18.31 3.41
C LYS A 12 -4.26 18.54 2.39
N VAL A 13 -3.92 17.55 1.56
CA VAL A 13 -2.97 17.70 0.45
C VAL A 13 -3.67 17.26 -0.84
N PRO A 14 -4.28 18.19 -1.60
CA PRO A 14 -5.11 17.88 -2.78
C PRO A 14 -4.33 17.30 -3.98
N PHE A 15 -3.03 17.07 -3.79
CA PHE A 15 -2.05 16.75 -4.82
C PHE A 15 -1.09 15.64 -4.39
N GLY A 16 -1.35 14.95 -3.28
CA GLY A 16 -0.54 13.82 -2.85
C GLY A 16 -1.37 12.56 -2.91
N ARG A 17 -1.05 11.63 -3.83
CA ARG A 17 -1.72 10.33 -3.88
C ARG A 17 -1.15 9.40 -2.82
N HIS A 18 -2.01 8.60 -2.21
CA HIS A 18 -1.65 7.47 -1.35
C HIS A 18 -2.24 6.20 -1.94
N GLN A 19 -1.37 5.32 -2.43
CA GLN A 19 -1.75 4.04 -2.99
C GLN A 19 -1.73 2.91 -1.96
N PHE A 20 -2.67 1.99 -2.10
CA PHE A 20 -2.83 0.83 -1.24
C PHE A 20 -3.58 -0.28 -1.99
N PHE A 21 -3.64 -1.48 -1.41
CA PHE A 21 -4.40 -2.59 -1.98
C PHE A 21 -5.71 -2.82 -1.23
N ALA A 22 -6.76 -3.12 -1.99
CA ALA A 22 -7.98 -3.68 -1.46
C ALA A 22 -8.25 -5.06 -2.11
N ILE A 23 -8.45 -6.09 -1.29
CA ILE A 23 -8.66 -7.47 -1.76
C ILE A 23 -9.99 -7.98 -1.23
N ILE A 24 -10.97 -8.21 -2.11
CA ILE A 24 -12.24 -8.85 -1.74
C ILE A 24 -12.02 -10.35 -1.61
N THR A 25 -12.17 -10.86 -0.39
CA THR A 25 -11.85 -12.25 -0.02
C THR A 25 -13.08 -13.16 -0.05
N GLY A 26 -14.29 -12.62 0.15
CA GLY A 26 -15.53 -13.37 0.07
C GLY A 26 -16.70 -12.70 0.80
N ASN A 27 -17.67 -13.51 1.23
CA ASN A 27 -18.89 -13.03 1.91
C ASN A 27 -18.82 -13.15 3.44
N SER A 28 -17.71 -13.65 3.98
CA SER A 28 -17.51 -13.85 5.42
C SER A 28 -16.10 -13.44 5.83
N SER A 29 -15.96 -13.11 7.12
CA SER A 29 -14.65 -12.81 7.70
C SER A 29 -13.71 -14.02 7.62
N THR A 30 -12.47 -13.78 7.20
CA THR A 30 -11.41 -14.78 7.06
C THR A 30 -10.10 -14.21 7.61
N ALA A 31 -9.32 -15.05 8.28
CA ALA A 31 -7.99 -14.70 8.77
C ALA A 31 -6.90 -15.04 7.75
N HIS A 32 -5.93 -14.16 7.60
CA HIS A 32 -4.80 -14.29 6.68
C HIS A 32 -3.49 -14.16 7.46
N LYS A 33 -2.69 -15.22 7.49
CA LYS A 33 -1.42 -15.26 8.22
C LYS A 33 -0.26 -14.76 7.33
N LEU A 34 0.48 -13.79 7.85
CA LEU A 34 1.83 -13.44 7.42
C LEU A 34 2.81 -14.25 8.29
N PHE A 35 3.46 -15.24 7.70
CA PHE A 35 4.19 -16.26 8.46
C PHE A 35 5.53 -15.75 9.00
N LYS A 36 6.25 -14.92 8.25
CA LYS A 36 7.61 -14.45 8.60
C LYS A 36 7.56 -13.39 9.69
N SER A 37 6.67 -12.41 9.54
CA SER A 37 6.40 -11.36 10.52
C SER A 37 5.49 -11.80 11.67
N ASN A 38 4.95 -13.02 11.61
CA ASN A 38 4.03 -13.58 12.59
C ASN A 38 2.74 -12.76 12.80
N GLN A 39 2.33 -11.95 11.82
CA GLN A 39 1.11 -11.15 11.89
C GLN A 39 -0.11 -11.91 11.34
N THR A 40 -1.28 -11.67 11.91
CA THR A 40 -2.56 -12.17 11.38
C THR A 40 -3.44 -10.99 11.02
N ILE A 41 -3.93 -10.96 9.78
CA ILE A 41 -4.82 -9.92 9.28
C ILE A 41 -6.19 -10.53 9.07
N ILE A 42 -7.22 -9.95 9.68
CA ILE A 42 -8.60 -10.44 9.57
C ILE A 42 -9.36 -9.53 8.59
N SER A 43 -9.99 -10.12 7.58
CA SER A 43 -10.78 -9.36 6.61
C SER A 43 -11.96 -8.64 7.27
N ARG A 44 -12.26 -7.43 6.81
CA ARG A 44 -13.38 -6.61 7.31
C ARG A 44 -14.40 -6.35 6.20
N ASN A 45 -15.63 -6.04 6.59
CA ASN A 45 -16.68 -5.69 5.62
C ASN A 45 -16.35 -4.35 4.95
N LEU A 46 -16.27 -4.35 3.61
CA LEU A 46 -16.00 -3.20 2.75
C LEU A 46 -17.24 -2.75 1.96
N GLY A 47 -18.44 -3.18 2.37
CA GLY A 47 -19.72 -2.86 1.73
C GLY A 47 -20.12 -3.83 0.62
N ARG A 48 -19.20 -4.14 -0.31
CA ARG A 48 -19.41 -5.15 -1.38
C ARG A 48 -19.17 -6.59 -0.92
N GLY A 49 -18.46 -6.77 0.19
CA GLY A 49 -18.08 -8.07 0.74
C GLY A 49 -17.02 -7.89 1.83
N TYR A 50 -16.49 -9.00 2.34
CA TYR A 50 -15.34 -8.98 3.24
C TYR A 50 -14.04 -8.90 2.44
N GLY A 51 -13.09 -8.11 2.95
CA GLY A 51 -11.81 -7.93 2.28
C GLY A 51 -10.70 -7.39 3.17
N LEU A 52 -9.51 -7.30 2.59
CA LEU A 52 -8.30 -6.74 3.19
C LEU A 52 -8.07 -5.33 2.65
N VAL A 53 -7.58 -4.44 3.51
CA VAL A 53 -7.07 -3.12 3.12
C VAL A 53 -5.62 -3.05 3.60
N LEU A 54 -4.68 -2.93 2.65
CA LEU A 54 -3.25 -3.13 2.88
C LEU A 54 -2.47 -1.93 2.35
N GLY A 55 -1.88 -1.14 3.25
CA GLY A 55 -1.11 0.05 2.93
C GLY A 55 0.13 0.20 3.81
N ALA A 56 1.02 1.11 3.43
CA ALA A 56 2.16 1.52 4.25
C ALA A 56 2.10 3.02 4.55
N HIS A 57 2.39 3.40 5.79
CA HIS A 57 2.08 4.73 6.30
C HIS A 57 3.30 5.39 6.92
N ASN A 58 3.24 6.71 6.92
CA ASN A 58 4.20 7.56 7.62
C ASN A 58 4.08 7.35 9.13
N VAL A 59 5.10 6.76 9.74
CA VAL A 59 5.17 6.59 11.18
C VAL A 59 6.41 7.30 11.70
N THR A 60 6.20 8.27 12.59
CA THR A 60 7.27 8.88 13.35
C THR A 60 7.88 7.82 14.27
N PRO A 61 9.19 7.56 14.22
CA PRO A 61 9.83 6.62 15.13
C PRO A 61 9.69 7.14 16.57
N SER A 62 8.82 6.48 17.33
CA SER A 62 8.70 6.67 18.77
C SER A 62 9.86 5.94 19.47
N PHE A 63 10.45 6.57 20.49
CA PHE A 63 11.51 6.00 21.36
C PHE A 63 12.95 6.00 20.84
N GLN A 64 13.40 7.05 20.13
CA GLN A 64 14.83 7.27 19.92
C GLN A 64 15.34 8.43 20.78
N LYS A 65 16.40 8.19 21.57
CA LYS A 65 17.14 9.24 22.30
C LYS A 65 17.81 10.25 21.36
N ILE A 66 17.87 9.93 20.06
CA ILE A 66 18.41 10.75 18.98
C ILE A 66 17.24 11.04 18.02
N PRO A 67 17.05 12.28 17.55
CA PRO A 67 16.05 12.58 16.54
C PRO A 67 16.29 11.71 15.30
N ALA A 68 15.27 10.95 14.88
CA ALA A 68 15.41 10.18 13.67
C ALA A 68 15.57 11.11 12.46
N LYS A 69 16.52 10.76 11.56
CA LYS A 69 16.79 11.52 10.33
C LYS A 69 15.55 11.62 9.42
N PHE A 70 14.62 10.68 9.54
CA PHE A 70 13.41 10.60 8.73
C PHE A 70 12.33 9.77 9.45
N ASN A 71 11.07 9.97 9.07
CA ASN A 71 9.99 9.07 9.46
C ASN A 71 10.04 7.77 8.66
N ARG A 72 9.40 6.71 9.14
CA ARG A 72 9.44 5.38 8.51
C ARG A 72 8.17 5.11 7.71
N LEU A 73 8.31 4.36 6.61
CA LEU A 73 7.19 3.85 5.83
C LEU A 73 6.81 2.45 6.34
N ILE A 74 5.86 2.37 7.26
CA ILE A 74 5.54 1.11 7.97
C ILE A 74 4.24 0.51 7.44
N PHE A 75 4.24 -0.79 7.16
CA PHE A 75 3.02 -1.52 6.82
C PHE A 75 1.99 -1.43 7.95
N LYS A 76 0.79 -0.94 7.65
CA LYS A 76 -0.32 -0.83 8.60
C LYS A 76 -1.62 -1.22 7.89
N PRO A 77 -2.12 -2.46 8.07
CA PRO A 77 -3.37 -2.87 7.46
C PRO A 77 -4.55 -2.13 8.12
N PHE A 78 -5.58 -1.84 7.33
CA PHE A 78 -6.80 -1.15 7.76
C PHE A 78 -6.53 0.18 8.46
N GLU A 79 -5.60 0.99 7.94
CA GLU A 79 -5.54 2.39 8.34
C GLU A 79 -6.88 3.08 8.02
N SER A 80 -7.29 4.02 8.88
CA SER A 80 -8.64 4.56 8.89
C SER A 80 -9.02 5.21 7.57
N ALA A 81 -8.13 6.02 6.99
CA ALA A 81 -8.41 6.72 5.74
C ALA A 81 -8.38 5.76 4.53
N ASP A 82 -7.48 4.77 4.51
CA ASP A 82 -7.47 3.72 3.48
C ASP A 82 -8.74 2.87 3.53
N SER A 83 -9.21 2.56 4.74
CA SER A 83 -10.43 1.76 4.96
C SER A 83 -11.69 2.52 4.55
N ALA A 84 -11.77 3.82 4.87
CA ALA A 84 -12.86 4.68 4.44
C ALA A 84 -12.90 4.79 2.92
N ALA A 85 -11.76 5.12 2.30
CA ALA A 85 -11.61 5.22 0.85
C ALA A 85 -11.94 3.92 0.11
N ALA A 86 -11.51 2.76 0.65
CA ALA A 86 -11.87 1.46 0.08
C ALA A 86 -13.39 1.23 0.10
N LYS A 87 -14.03 1.53 1.24
CA LYS A 87 -15.48 1.37 1.40
C LYS A 87 -16.23 2.28 0.43
N GLU A 88 -15.86 3.56 0.37
CA GLU A 88 -16.43 4.55 -0.55
C GLU A 88 -16.32 4.10 -2.01
N TYR A 89 -15.14 3.60 -2.42
CA TYR A 89 -14.92 3.05 -3.76
C TYR A 89 -15.86 1.87 -4.07
N PHE A 90 -16.02 0.93 -3.15
CA PHE A 90 -16.84 -0.27 -3.39
C PHE A 90 -18.35 -0.05 -3.25
N THR A 91 -18.78 0.94 -2.48
CA THR A 91 -20.21 1.27 -2.31
C THR A 91 -20.67 2.42 -3.20
N SER A 92 -19.76 3.01 -4.00
CA SER A 92 -20.02 4.24 -4.76
C SER A 92 -20.58 5.37 -3.87
N SER A 93 -20.17 5.39 -2.60
CA SER A 93 -20.62 6.40 -1.64
C SER A 93 -19.80 7.68 -1.81
N PRO A 94 -20.42 8.85 -1.55
CA PRO A 94 -19.67 10.10 -1.56
C PRO A 94 -18.58 10.08 -0.48
N PRO A 95 -17.45 10.78 -0.69
CA PRO A 95 -16.40 10.91 0.31
C PRO A 95 -16.93 11.41 1.64
N THR A 96 -16.58 10.73 2.73
CA THR A 96 -16.98 11.09 4.09
C THR A 96 -15.82 11.75 4.82
N GLY A 97 -16.08 12.84 5.55
CA GLY A 97 -15.09 13.48 6.43
C GLY A 97 -14.16 14.51 5.77
N HIS A 98 -14.46 14.95 4.56
CA HIS A 98 -13.74 16.03 3.87
C HIS A 98 -14.65 17.25 3.71
N ALA A 99 -14.10 18.45 3.91
CA ALA A 99 -14.89 19.66 3.74
C ALA A 99 -15.16 19.88 2.23
N ALA A 100 -16.36 20.35 1.87
CA ALA A 100 -16.76 20.51 0.46
C ALA A 100 -15.82 21.43 -0.37
N TRP A 101 -15.06 22.30 0.30
CA TRP A 101 -14.06 23.18 -0.34
C TRP A 101 -12.70 22.52 -0.59
N GLU A 102 -12.47 21.29 -0.11
CA GLU A 102 -11.19 20.58 -0.25
C GLU A 102 -11.01 19.91 -1.63
N ASN A 103 -11.99 20.02 -2.55
CA ASN A 103 -11.96 19.35 -3.88
C ASN A 103 -11.57 17.86 -3.80
N TYR A 104 -11.86 17.21 -2.67
CA TYR A 104 -11.45 15.84 -2.40
C TYR A 104 -12.08 14.89 -3.41
N LYS A 105 -11.25 14.15 -4.13
CA LYS A 105 -11.73 13.21 -5.14
C LYS A 105 -11.98 11.84 -4.50
N PRO A 106 -13.07 11.15 -4.89
CA PRO A 106 -13.23 9.74 -4.52
C PRO A 106 -11.99 8.93 -4.88
N ALA A 107 -11.71 7.89 -4.10
CA ALA A 107 -10.62 6.98 -4.39
C ALA A 107 -10.76 6.41 -5.81
N GLN A 108 -9.63 6.25 -6.47
CA GLN A 108 -9.55 5.62 -7.78
C GLN A 108 -9.04 4.20 -7.62
N GLY A 109 -9.45 3.33 -8.53
CA GLY A 109 -9.07 1.93 -8.47
C GLY A 109 -8.79 1.35 -9.83
N LYS A 110 -7.79 0.49 -9.88
CA LYS A 110 -7.52 -0.40 -11.01
C LYS A 110 -7.69 -1.83 -10.54
N ARG A 111 -8.46 -2.62 -11.28
CA ARG A 111 -8.53 -4.06 -11.01
C ARG A 111 -7.18 -4.68 -11.41
N VAL A 112 -6.60 -5.44 -10.50
CA VAL A 112 -5.34 -6.16 -10.75
C VAL A 112 -5.67 -7.55 -11.26
N ILE A 113 -5.11 -7.90 -12.41
CA ILE A 113 -5.33 -9.18 -13.08
C ILE A 113 -4.07 -10.05 -12.90
N PRO A 114 -4.19 -11.33 -12.54
CA PRO A 114 -3.05 -12.24 -12.54
C PRO A 114 -2.47 -12.44 -13.94
N LYS A 115 -1.16 -12.69 -14.04
CA LYS A 115 -0.56 -13.19 -15.28
C LYS A 115 -1.17 -14.52 -15.71
N ALA A 116 -1.09 -14.83 -17.00
CA ALA A 116 -1.54 -16.11 -17.55
C ALA A 116 -0.93 -17.29 -16.76
N GLY A 117 -1.77 -18.28 -16.41
CA GLY A 117 -1.36 -19.44 -15.61
C GLY A 117 -1.34 -19.21 -14.10
N ILE A 118 -1.64 -18.00 -13.61
CA ILE A 118 -1.72 -17.68 -12.17
C ILE A 118 -3.18 -17.44 -11.78
N THR A 119 -3.62 -18.06 -10.69
CA THR A 119 -4.95 -17.83 -10.11
C THR A 119 -4.98 -16.55 -9.27
N GLY A 120 -6.17 -15.98 -9.08
CA GLY A 120 -6.34 -14.84 -8.16
C GLY A 120 -5.89 -15.16 -6.73
N LYS A 121 -6.05 -16.40 -6.27
CA LYS A 121 -5.61 -16.84 -4.93
C LYS A 121 -4.09 -16.86 -4.81
N GLU A 122 -3.39 -17.36 -5.84
CA GLU A 122 -1.93 -17.34 -5.89
C GLU A 122 -1.40 -15.92 -5.94
N LEU A 123 -2.00 -15.03 -6.74
CA LEU A 123 -1.61 -13.62 -6.76
C LEU A 123 -1.82 -12.94 -5.40
N VAL A 124 -2.97 -13.15 -4.74
CA VAL A 124 -3.20 -12.66 -3.36
C VAL A 124 -2.10 -13.18 -2.43
N ARG A 125 -1.73 -14.46 -2.55
CA ARG A 125 -0.67 -15.03 -1.73
C ARG A 125 0.68 -14.38 -2.00
N SER A 126 1.04 -14.14 -3.27
CA SER A 126 2.27 -13.42 -3.64
C SER A 126 2.31 -12.00 -3.08
N ILE A 127 1.18 -11.27 -3.10
CA ILE A 127 1.09 -9.94 -2.49
C ILE A 127 1.32 -10.03 -0.98
N LEU A 128 0.65 -10.95 -0.29
CA LEU A 128 0.83 -11.13 1.15
C LEU A 128 2.27 -11.55 1.50
N ASP A 129 2.88 -12.43 0.71
CA ASP A 129 4.28 -12.82 0.90
C ASP A 129 5.25 -11.66 0.67
N ALA A 130 5.00 -10.80 -0.32
CA ALA A 130 5.79 -9.59 -0.56
C ALA A 130 5.71 -8.61 0.61
N ILE A 131 4.51 -8.42 1.17
CA ILE A 131 4.29 -7.61 2.38
C ILE A 131 5.00 -8.23 3.59
N ASP A 132 4.95 -9.55 3.73
CA ASP A 132 5.58 -10.27 4.83
C ASP A 132 7.11 -10.10 4.82
N TYR A 133 7.74 -10.19 3.64
CA TYR A 133 9.15 -9.84 3.48
C TYR A 133 9.43 -8.37 3.80
N TYR A 134 8.58 -7.47 3.30
CA TYR A 134 8.72 -6.03 3.55
C TYR A 134 8.76 -5.71 5.03
N VAL A 135 7.83 -6.26 5.82
CA VAL A 135 7.78 -6.02 7.28
C VAL A 135 9.09 -6.40 7.96
N ILE A 136 9.64 -7.57 7.64
CA ILE A 136 10.91 -8.03 8.23
C ILE A 136 12.07 -7.13 7.78
N ASN A 137 12.16 -6.84 6.50
CA ASN A 137 13.27 -6.07 5.93
C ASN A 137 13.24 -4.60 6.38
N GLU A 138 12.06 -3.97 6.41
CA GLU A 138 11.89 -2.60 6.92
C GLU A 138 12.23 -2.50 8.41
N SER A 139 11.94 -3.54 9.21
CA SER A 139 12.31 -3.58 10.62
C SER A 139 13.82 -3.65 10.88
N SER A 140 14.58 -4.26 9.95
CA SER A 140 16.04 -4.39 10.06
C SER A 140 16.80 -3.27 9.37
N ALA A 141 16.23 -2.70 8.30
CA ALA A 141 16.81 -1.60 7.54
C ALA A 141 15.68 -0.63 7.13
N ASN A 142 15.46 0.40 7.95
CA ASN A 142 14.35 1.33 7.81
C ASN A 142 14.20 1.86 6.38
N VAL A 143 12.95 1.85 5.89
CA VAL A 143 12.58 2.53 4.66
C VAL A 143 12.06 3.91 5.04
N ALA A 144 12.78 4.94 4.61
CA ALA A 144 12.41 6.30 4.90
C ALA A 144 11.10 6.68 4.18
N TYR A 145 10.19 7.30 4.94
CA TYR A 145 9.04 8.04 4.43
C TYR A 145 9.53 9.42 4.01
N PRO A 146 9.54 9.74 2.72
CA PRO A 146 10.11 10.97 2.23
C PRO A 146 9.17 12.17 2.45
N PRO A 147 9.70 13.40 2.30
CA PRO A 147 8.93 14.60 2.56
C PRO A 147 7.66 14.71 1.68
N PRO A 148 6.55 15.27 2.20
CA PRO A 148 5.26 15.37 1.50
C PRO A 148 5.33 16.02 0.10
N TRP A 149 6.28 16.91 -0.12
CA TRP A 149 6.48 17.67 -1.37
C TRP A 149 7.26 16.91 -2.46
N LEU A 150 7.78 15.71 -2.18
CA LEU A 150 8.50 14.91 -3.17
C LEU A 150 7.65 13.76 -3.76
N GLY A 151 6.38 13.59 -3.35
CA GLY A 151 5.47 12.59 -3.93
C GLY A 151 5.88 11.11 -3.75
N LYS A 152 6.96 10.84 -3.03
CA LYS A 152 7.54 9.49 -2.85
C LYS A 152 6.81 8.72 -1.73
N ASN A 153 5.51 8.48 -1.86
CA ASN A 153 4.66 8.09 -0.71
C ASN A 153 4.49 6.56 -0.59
N SER A 154 3.43 6.10 0.07
CA SER A 154 2.87 4.73 -0.06
C SER A 154 2.73 4.27 -1.52
N ASN A 155 2.72 5.20 -2.48
CA ASN A 155 2.80 4.94 -3.93
C ASN A 155 4.01 4.09 -4.30
N SER A 156 5.20 4.45 -3.80
CA SER A 156 6.40 3.67 -4.02
C SER A 156 6.28 2.28 -3.40
N TRP A 157 5.59 2.14 -2.27
CA TRP A 157 5.36 0.84 -1.65
C TRP A 157 4.42 -0.06 -2.46
N ALA A 158 3.23 0.42 -2.80
CA ALA A 158 2.27 -0.36 -3.57
C ALA A 158 2.81 -0.68 -4.97
N SER A 159 3.41 0.30 -5.65
CA SER A 159 4.01 0.09 -6.98
C SER A 159 5.16 -0.93 -6.95
N SER A 160 6.01 -0.92 -5.91
CA SER A 160 7.12 -1.88 -5.81
C SER A 160 6.64 -3.30 -5.56
N ILE A 161 5.54 -3.48 -4.81
CA ILE A 161 4.89 -4.79 -4.69
C ILE A 161 4.39 -5.24 -6.08
N MET A 162 3.75 -4.34 -6.82
CA MET A 162 3.25 -4.63 -8.15
C MET A 162 4.34 -5.04 -9.16
N ASP A 163 5.55 -4.52 -9.01
CA ASP A 163 6.69 -4.90 -9.86
C ASP A 163 7.24 -6.32 -9.58
N VAL A 164 6.98 -6.88 -8.38
CA VAL A 164 7.54 -8.18 -7.98
C VAL A 164 6.52 -9.32 -7.93
N VAL A 165 5.22 -9.01 -7.94
CA VAL A 165 4.16 -10.02 -7.95
C VAL A 165 3.77 -10.38 -9.40
N PRO A 166 3.24 -11.59 -9.65
CA PRO A 166 2.89 -12.03 -11.00
C PRO A 166 1.53 -11.45 -11.46
N ALA A 167 1.43 -10.12 -11.51
CA ALA A 167 0.29 -9.40 -12.04
C ALA A 167 0.53 -8.94 -13.49
N ASP A 168 -0.53 -8.91 -14.27
CA ASP A 168 -0.56 -8.29 -15.59
C ASP A 168 -0.94 -6.82 -15.45
N LEU A 169 -0.03 -5.93 -15.86
CA LEU A 169 -0.18 -4.49 -15.72
C LEU A 169 0.15 -3.79 -17.03
N PRO A 170 -0.73 -2.90 -17.52
CA PRO A 170 -0.39 -2.07 -18.66
C PRO A 170 0.78 -1.13 -18.31
N LYS A 171 1.52 -0.68 -19.34
CA LYS A 171 2.53 0.37 -19.17
C LYS A 171 1.88 1.60 -18.50
N GLY A 172 2.52 2.15 -17.47
CA GLY A 172 1.96 3.29 -16.71
C GLY A 172 0.85 2.93 -15.74
N ALA A 173 0.66 1.65 -15.39
CA ALA A 173 -0.38 1.23 -14.43
C ALA A 173 -0.27 1.90 -13.04
N SER A 174 0.91 2.40 -12.65
CA SER A 174 1.10 3.14 -11.39
C SER A 174 0.62 4.59 -11.44
N ASP A 175 0.28 5.13 -12.60
CA ASP A 175 -0.21 6.51 -12.72
C ASP A 175 -1.74 6.54 -12.58
N PHE A 176 -2.20 6.98 -11.41
CA PHE A 176 -3.61 7.29 -11.15
C PHE A 176 -3.90 8.72 -11.63
N ILE A 177 -5.03 9.36 -11.30
CA ILE A 177 -5.27 10.79 -11.59
C ILE A 177 -5.01 11.62 -10.33
N GLY A 178 -4.45 12.84 -10.46
CA GLY A 178 -3.94 13.68 -9.36
C GLY A 178 -2.49 14.13 -9.57
N ALA A 179 -1.82 14.67 -8.55
CA ALA A 179 -0.38 14.92 -8.63
C ALA A 179 0.38 13.84 -7.85
N ASP A 180 1.44 13.32 -8.45
CA ASP A 180 2.26 12.27 -7.86
C ASP A 180 3.66 12.33 -8.47
N ALA A 181 4.48 13.28 -8.01
CA ALA A 181 5.82 13.50 -8.55
C ALA A 181 6.79 12.33 -8.30
N GLY A 182 6.39 11.32 -7.50
CA GLY A 182 7.18 10.13 -7.19
C GLY A 182 6.52 8.82 -7.63
N HIS A 183 5.58 8.86 -8.58
CA HIS A 183 4.84 7.68 -9.04
C HIS A 183 5.72 6.58 -9.65
N ASP A 184 6.94 6.92 -10.07
CA ASP A 184 7.94 6.05 -10.71
C ASP A 184 9.02 5.57 -9.74
N VAL A 185 9.09 6.14 -8.54
CA VAL A 185 10.07 5.73 -7.54
C VAL A 185 9.71 4.37 -6.96
N ARG A 186 10.70 3.49 -6.91
CA ARG A 186 10.57 2.13 -6.38
C ARG A 186 11.47 1.91 -5.19
N ILE A 187 10.95 1.17 -4.22
CA ILE A 187 11.73 0.56 -3.15
C ILE A 187 12.42 -0.67 -3.77
N PRO A 188 13.71 -0.91 -3.48
CA PRO A 188 14.43 -2.02 -4.08
C PRO A 188 13.69 -3.36 -3.94
N PRO A 189 13.59 -4.19 -5.01
CA PRO A 189 12.89 -5.48 -4.98
C PRO A 189 13.32 -6.42 -3.85
N SER A 190 14.57 -6.27 -3.37
CA SER A 190 15.10 -7.03 -2.24
C SER A 190 14.28 -6.89 -0.96
N TYR A 191 13.56 -5.78 -0.77
CA TYR A 191 12.67 -5.58 0.37
C TYR A 191 11.43 -6.50 0.32
N PHE A 192 11.01 -6.95 -0.87
CA PHE A 192 9.76 -7.68 -1.06
C PHE A 192 9.95 -9.14 -1.48
N GLN A 193 11.13 -9.54 -1.96
CA GLN A 193 11.32 -10.88 -2.55
C GLN A 193 12.00 -11.89 -1.62
N ARG A 194 12.78 -11.43 -0.63
CA ARG A 194 13.53 -12.30 0.30
C ARG A 194 13.89 -11.54 1.57
N ILE A 195 14.23 -12.27 2.65
CA ILE A 195 14.83 -11.65 3.84
C ILE A 195 16.25 -11.21 3.49
N CYS A 196 16.60 -9.94 3.72
CA CYS A 196 17.96 -9.43 3.52
C CYS A 196 18.66 -9.13 4.86
N ALA A 197 19.93 -9.53 4.97
CA ALA A 197 20.76 -9.31 6.16
C ALA A 197 22.21 -8.95 5.76
N PRO A 198 22.60 -7.66 5.76
CA PRO A 198 21.76 -6.46 5.81
C PRO A 198 21.18 -6.11 4.43
N CYS A 199 20.02 -5.44 4.40
CA CYS A 199 19.54 -4.78 3.19
C CYS A 199 20.45 -3.57 2.92
N LYS A 200 21.36 -3.68 1.93
CA LYS A 200 22.43 -2.69 1.70
C LYS A 200 21.98 -1.38 1.06
N ILE A 201 20.70 -1.22 0.72
CA ILE A 201 20.21 -0.08 -0.07
C ILE A 201 19.11 0.64 0.72
N GLN A 202 19.43 1.82 1.26
CA GLN A 202 18.41 2.77 1.73
C GLN A 202 17.59 3.25 0.53
N ASN A 203 16.30 3.55 0.76
CA ASN A 203 15.39 4.11 -0.22
C ASN A 203 16.10 5.19 -1.07
N PRO A 204 16.12 5.09 -2.43
CA PRO A 204 16.82 6.05 -3.30
C PRO A 204 16.35 7.50 -3.14
N ALA A 205 15.25 7.75 -2.41
CA ALA A 205 14.80 9.08 -2.04
C ALA A 205 15.80 9.92 -1.21
N TYR A 206 16.80 9.30 -0.58
CA TYR A 206 17.78 9.96 0.32
C TYR A 206 19.25 9.78 -0.13
N GLN A 207 19.48 9.29 -1.35
CA GLN A 207 20.79 9.39 -2.03
C GLN A 207 20.87 10.71 -2.79
#